data_AF-A0A800K2T4-F1
#
_entry.id   AF-A0A800K2T4-F1
#
_cell.length_a   1.000
_cell.length_b   1.000
_cell.length_c   1.000
_cell.angle_alpha   90.00
_cell.angle_beta   90.00
_cell.angle_gamma   90.00
#
_symmetry.space_group_name_H-M   'P 1'
#
loop_
_entity.id
_entity.type
_entity.pdbx_description
1 polymer ?
#
loop_
_entity_poly.entity_id
_entity_poly.type
_entity_poly.pdbx_seq_one_letter_code
_entity_poly.pdbx_strand_id
1 'polypeptide(L)'
;MNAFSCGAYYKIELAPTDNIGFDDAASKMRALTMASVKKRLVSDVPIGSFLSGGLDSSVIAFCAKQFTPDLKTYSIGFKDEPIFDETRYAEQMAGHIGSDHTSFILTNDDLLDHLDEMLDYIDEPFADSSAIPVSILSKNTKDHISVALSGDGGDELLGGYNKHKAEYLSRNKGLALDLIGALSPVWKALPKSRNWRITNLFRQLDKLSIGLNLNNKERYWLWCCYRWAYCN
;
A
#
# COMPACT_ATOMS: atom_id res chain seq x y z
N MET A 1 -21.29 -28.18 31.79
CA MET A 1 -20.55 -27.07 31.17
C MET A 1 -20.17 -27.50 29.77
N ASN A 2 -20.72 -26.88 28.72
CA ASN A 2 -20.30 -27.19 27.36
C ASN A 2 -18.91 -26.60 27.14
N ALA A 3 -17.94 -27.44 26.82
CA ALA A 3 -16.60 -27.00 26.48
C ALA A 3 -16.63 -26.36 25.08
N PHE A 4 -16.26 -25.08 24.98
CA PHE A 4 -16.03 -24.44 23.69
C PHE A 4 -14.71 -24.97 23.10
N SER A 5 -14.71 -25.27 21.80
CA SER A 5 -13.49 -25.53 21.05
C SER A 5 -13.20 -24.36 20.10
N CYS A 6 -11.94 -23.93 20.05
CA CYS A 6 -11.48 -22.92 19.13
C CYS A 6 -10.67 -23.60 18.01
N GLY A 7 -10.96 -23.27 16.76
CA GLY A 7 -10.26 -23.80 15.59
C GLY A 7 -10.36 -22.84 14.41
N ALA A 8 -9.42 -22.94 13.47
CA ALA A 8 -9.45 -22.14 12.25
C ALA A 8 -10.56 -22.64 11.31
N TYR A 9 -11.49 -21.76 10.92
CA TYR A 9 -12.54 -22.08 9.95
C TYR A 9 -12.07 -21.93 8.49
N TYR A 10 -10.97 -21.21 8.26
CA TYR A 10 -10.38 -20.98 6.96
C TYR A 10 -8.86 -21.09 7.03
N LYS A 11 -8.27 -21.67 5.98
CA LYS A 11 -6.83 -21.74 5.79
C LYS A 11 -6.55 -21.49 4.31
N ILE A 12 -5.58 -20.62 4.04
CA ILE A 12 -5.08 -20.42 2.68
C ILE A 12 -4.35 -21.70 2.29
N GLU A 13 -4.90 -22.41 1.31
CA GLU A 13 -4.23 -23.54 0.69
C GLU A 13 -3.20 -22.99 -0.30
N LEU A 14 -1.91 -23.24 -0.02
CA LEU A 14 -0.84 -22.99 -0.98
C LEU A 14 -0.90 -24.10 -2.04
N ALA A 15 -1.89 -23.99 -2.94
CA ALA A 15 -2.03 -24.91 -4.06
C ALA A 15 -0.82 -24.77 -5.01
N PRO A 16 -0.38 -25.85 -5.66
CA PRO A 16 0.60 -25.75 -6.72
C PRO A 16 0.08 -24.79 -7.79
N THR A 17 0.97 -23.93 -8.31
CA THR A 17 0.65 -23.01 -9.40
C THR A 17 0.06 -23.78 -10.56
N ASP A 18 -1.17 -23.45 -10.97
CA ASP A 18 -1.75 -23.91 -12.22
C ASP A 18 -0.72 -23.70 -13.34
N ASN A 19 -0.46 -24.71 -14.17
CA ASN A 19 0.45 -24.60 -15.31
C ASN A 19 -0.24 -23.87 -16.47
N ILE A 20 -0.53 -22.59 -16.27
CA ILE A 20 -1.13 -21.70 -17.27
C ILE A 20 -0.11 -20.66 -17.74
N GLY A 21 -0.23 -20.23 -18.98
CA GLY A 21 0.60 -19.16 -19.53
C GLY A 21 0.34 -17.81 -18.83
N PHE A 22 1.29 -16.88 -18.95
CA PHE A 22 1.17 -15.55 -18.33
C PHE A 22 -0.09 -14.80 -18.79
N ASP A 23 -0.40 -14.82 -20.09
CA ASP A 23 -1.56 -14.09 -20.64
C ASP A 23 -2.89 -14.67 -20.14
N ASP A 24 -2.97 -15.99 -20.00
CA ASP A 24 -4.13 -16.67 -19.42
C ASP A 24 -4.26 -16.37 -17.93
N ALA A 25 -3.16 -16.36 -17.19
CA ALA A 25 -3.13 -15.98 -15.77
C ALA A 25 -3.57 -14.52 -15.58
N ALA A 26 -3.07 -13.60 -16.40
CA ALA A 26 -3.44 -12.19 -16.37
C ALA A 26 -4.93 -12.00 -16.70
N SER A 27 -5.44 -12.74 -17.69
CA SER A 27 -6.87 -12.72 -18.05
C SER A 27 -7.75 -13.26 -16.94
N LYS A 28 -7.36 -14.38 -16.32
CA LYS A 28 -8.05 -14.99 -15.17
C LYS A 28 -8.05 -14.02 -13.97
N MET A 29 -6.91 -13.41 -13.68
CA MET A 29 -6.77 -12.41 -12.61
C MET A 29 -7.71 -11.21 -12.86
N ARG A 30 -7.70 -10.64 -14.07
CA ARG A 30 -8.60 -9.54 -14.44
C ARG A 30 -10.07 -9.92 -14.22
N ALA A 31 -10.48 -11.10 -14.68
CA ALA A 31 -11.86 -11.58 -14.54
C ALA A 31 -12.26 -11.75 -13.06
N LEU A 32 -11.37 -12.33 -12.24
CA LEU A 32 -11.61 -12.54 -10.80
C LEU A 32 -11.66 -11.22 -10.04
N THR A 33 -10.76 -10.28 -10.31
CA THR A 33 -10.77 -8.94 -9.70
C THR A 33 -12.06 -8.19 -10.07
N MET A 34 -12.44 -8.20 -11.35
CA MET A 34 -13.69 -7.58 -11.81
C MET A 34 -14.92 -8.18 -11.12
N ALA A 35 -14.98 -9.52 -10.99
CA ALA A 35 -16.07 -10.20 -10.29
C ALA A 35 -16.07 -9.89 -8.78
N SER A 36 -14.90 -9.79 -8.15
CA SER A 36 -14.75 -9.47 -6.73
C SER A 36 -15.24 -8.05 -6.42
N VAL A 37 -14.91 -7.09 -7.27
CA VAL A 37 -15.38 -5.70 -7.18
C VAL A 37 -16.89 -5.63 -7.41
N LYS A 38 -17.40 -6.26 -8.48
CA LYS A 38 -18.84 -6.29 -8.77
C LYS A 38 -19.67 -6.78 -7.58
N LYS A 39 -19.21 -7.83 -6.88
CA LYS A 39 -19.89 -8.36 -5.69
C LYS A 39 -19.98 -7.36 -4.53
N ARG A 40 -19.03 -6.43 -4.42
CA ARG A 40 -18.96 -5.41 -3.36
C ARG A 40 -19.66 -4.10 -3.72
N LEU A 41 -20.19 -3.98 -4.94
CA LEU A 41 -20.97 -2.82 -5.38
C LEU A 41 -22.48 -2.93 -5.09
N VAL A 42 -22.93 -4.07 -4.54
CA VAL A 42 -24.33 -4.25 -4.15
C VAL A 42 -24.58 -3.43 -2.88
N SER A 43 -25.23 -2.28 -3.02
CA SER A 43 -25.52 -1.35 -1.93
C SER A 43 -26.79 -0.55 -2.18
N ASP A 44 -27.59 -0.34 -1.12
CA ASP A 44 -28.78 0.53 -1.15
C ASP A 44 -28.43 2.00 -0.85
N VAL A 45 -27.15 2.31 -0.63
CA VAL A 45 -26.65 3.64 -0.30
C VAL A 45 -25.59 4.09 -1.32
N PRO A 46 -25.31 5.41 -1.42
CA PRO A 46 -24.31 5.90 -2.36
C PRO A 46 -22.93 5.28 -2.12
N ILE A 47 -22.32 4.81 -3.22
CA ILE A 47 -21.01 4.17 -3.24
C ILE A 47 -19.99 5.00 -4.02
N GLY A 48 -18.77 5.03 -3.52
CA GLY A 48 -17.61 5.62 -4.19
C GLY A 48 -16.38 4.74 -4.10
N SER A 49 -15.25 5.28 -4.50
CA SER A 49 -13.94 4.63 -4.37
C SER A 49 -12.88 5.63 -3.94
N PHE A 50 -12.01 5.20 -3.02
CA PHE A 50 -10.80 5.94 -2.71
C PHE A 50 -9.76 5.66 -3.79
N LEU A 51 -9.21 6.72 -4.37
CA LEU A 51 -8.32 6.68 -5.51
C LEU A 51 -7.01 7.40 -5.15
N SER A 52 -5.99 6.65 -4.75
CA SER A 52 -4.62 7.18 -4.68
C SER A 52 -3.94 7.13 -6.05
N GLY A 53 -2.69 7.60 -6.13
CA GLY A 53 -1.86 7.47 -7.33
C GLY A 53 -1.30 6.06 -7.57
N GLY A 54 -1.58 5.12 -6.68
CA GLY A 54 -1.11 3.74 -6.75
C GLY A 54 -1.84 2.89 -7.78
N LEU A 55 -1.23 1.75 -8.13
CA LEU A 55 -1.82 0.78 -9.05
C LEU A 55 -3.07 0.11 -8.46
N ASP A 56 -3.04 -0.21 -7.17
CA ASP A 56 -4.07 -1.02 -6.52
C ASP A 56 -5.42 -0.31 -6.51
N SER A 57 -5.46 0.92 -5.99
CA SER A 57 -6.65 1.79 -6.03
C SER A 57 -7.10 2.06 -7.46
N SER A 58 -6.17 2.28 -8.40
CA SER A 58 -6.48 2.51 -9.81
C SER A 58 -7.21 1.33 -10.43
N VAL A 59 -6.77 0.10 -10.15
CA VAL A 59 -7.42 -1.13 -10.62
C VAL A 59 -8.83 -1.26 -10.02
N ILE A 60 -8.98 -1.01 -8.72
CA ILE A 60 -10.28 -1.09 -8.05
C ILE A 60 -11.25 -0.04 -8.60
N ALA A 61 -10.83 1.22 -8.73
CA ALA A 61 -11.63 2.29 -9.29
C ALA A 61 -12.01 2.02 -10.76
N PHE A 62 -11.07 1.52 -11.56
CA PHE A 62 -11.36 1.10 -12.94
C PHE A 62 -12.43 0.02 -13.00
N CYS A 63 -12.31 -1.02 -12.18
CA CYS A 63 -13.30 -2.10 -12.10
C CYS A 63 -14.66 -1.59 -11.60
N ALA A 64 -14.68 -0.71 -10.60
CA ALA A 64 -15.90 -0.13 -10.07
C ALA A 64 -16.64 0.69 -11.13
N LYS A 65 -15.91 1.49 -11.91
CA LYS A 65 -16.47 2.33 -12.98
C LYS A 65 -17.19 1.52 -14.07
N GLN A 66 -16.80 0.26 -14.29
CA GLN A 66 -17.49 -0.60 -15.27
C GLN A 66 -18.94 -0.91 -14.88
N PHE A 67 -19.29 -0.81 -13.60
CA PHE A 67 -20.62 -1.15 -13.09
C PHE A 67 -21.33 0.05 -12.45
N THR A 68 -20.62 1.16 -12.22
CA THR A 68 -21.16 2.39 -11.63
C THR A 68 -20.80 3.57 -12.54
N PRO A 69 -21.65 3.92 -13.53
CA PRO A 69 -21.38 5.01 -14.47
C PRO A 69 -21.18 6.38 -13.82
N ASP A 70 -21.79 6.63 -12.66
CA ASP A 70 -21.64 7.90 -11.92
C ASP A 70 -20.69 7.76 -10.72
N LEU A 71 -19.68 6.88 -10.83
CA LEU A 71 -18.73 6.62 -9.75
C LEU A 71 -18.04 7.91 -9.29
N LYS A 72 -18.21 8.20 -7.99
CA LYS A 72 -17.45 9.23 -7.29
C LYS A 72 -16.14 8.67 -6.75
N THR A 73 -15.07 9.42 -6.94
CA THR A 73 -13.72 9.05 -6.53
C THR A 73 -13.09 10.14 -5.69
N TYR A 74 -12.37 9.76 -4.65
CA TYR A 74 -11.80 10.70 -3.71
C TYR A 74 -10.34 10.41 -3.41
N SER A 75 -9.54 11.46 -3.25
CA SER A 75 -8.12 11.37 -2.93
C SER A 75 -7.70 12.42 -1.89
N ILE A 76 -6.55 12.17 -1.27
CA ILE A 76 -5.84 13.15 -0.43
C ILE A 76 -4.59 13.60 -1.18
N GLY A 77 -4.35 14.91 -1.17
CA GLY A 77 -3.08 15.52 -1.56
C GLY A 77 -2.41 16.21 -0.38
N PHE A 78 -1.11 16.46 -0.50
CA PHE A 78 -0.32 17.09 0.57
C PHE A 78 0.36 18.36 0.08
N LYS A 79 -0.04 19.51 0.62
CA LYS A 79 0.50 20.82 0.23
C LYS A 79 1.93 21.03 0.69
N ASP A 80 2.22 20.64 1.93
CA ASP A 80 3.51 20.91 2.58
C ASP A 80 4.56 19.81 2.30
N GLU A 81 4.13 18.71 1.68
CA GLU A 81 4.94 17.50 1.49
C GLU A 81 4.93 17.01 0.02
N PRO A 82 5.50 17.76 -0.95
CA PRO A 82 5.36 17.48 -2.39
C PRO A 82 5.96 16.15 -2.86
N ILE A 83 6.83 15.52 -2.06
CA ILE A 83 7.45 14.23 -2.38
C ILE A 83 6.45 13.08 -2.16
N PHE A 84 5.47 13.29 -1.28
CA PHE A 84 4.44 12.32 -0.92
C PHE A 84 3.10 12.63 -1.62
N ASP A 85 3.00 13.76 -2.31
CA ASP A 85 1.79 14.13 -3.05
C ASP A 85 1.67 13.33 -4.36
N GLU A 86 0.64 12.48 -4.41
CA GLU A 86 0.31 11.64 -5.55
C GLU A 86 -0.92 12.14 -6.33
N THR A 87 -1.46 13.32 -5.98
CA THR A 87 -2.71 13.85 -6.54
C THR A 87 -2.71 13.86 -8.06
N ARG A 88 -1.58 14.23 -8.69
CA ARG A 88 -1.43 14.22 -10.15
C ARG A 88 -1.74 12.86 -10.79
N TYR A 89 -1.35 11.76 -10.14
CA TYR A 89 -1.59 10.41 -10.66
C TYR A 89 -3.05 10.00 -10.45
N ALA A 90 -3.65 10.37 -9.32
CA ALA A 90 -5.06 10.15 -9.06
C ALA A 90 -5.95 10.90 -10.08
N GLU A 91 -5.64 12.17 -10.37
CA GLU A 91 -6.33 12.98 -11.39
C GLU A 91 -6.21 12.37 -12.79
N GLN A 92 -5.02 11.89 -13.16
CA GLN A 92 -4.81 11.21 -14.45
C GLN A 92 -5.68 9.95 -14.56
N MET A 93 -5.73 9.14 -13.49
CA MET A 93 -6.53 7.93 -13.49
C MET A 93 -8.04 8.25 -13.51
N ALA A 94 -8.47 9.23 -12.72
CA ALA A 94 -9.84 9.72 -12.72
C ALA A 94 -10.29 10.19 -14.11
N GLY A 95 -9.45 11.00 -14.79
CA GLY A 95 -9.69 11.44 -16.16
C GLY A 95 -9.71 10.27 -17.15
N HIS A 96 -8.84 9.27 -16.97
CA HIS A 96 -8.80 8.08 -17.82
C HIS A 96 -10.09 7.24 -17.72
N ILE A 97 -10.64 7.07 -16.51
CA ILE A 97 -11.87 6.29 -16.30
C ILE A 97 -13.14 7.15 -16.42
N GLY A 98 -13.02 8.47 -16.39
CA GLY A 98 -14.13 9.42 -16.42
C GLY A 98 -14.96 9.44 -15.14
N SER A 99 -14.35 9.28 -13.96
CA SER A 99 -15.06 9.38 -12.67
C SER A 99 -15.28 10.84 -12.25
N ASP A 100 -16.28 11.07 -11.39
CA ASP A 100 -16.44 12.35 -10.69
C ASP A 100 -15.40 12.38 -9.55
N HIS A 101 -14.33 13.17 -9.70
CA HIS A 101 -13.17 13.13 -8.81
C HIS A 101 -13.05 14.39 -7.97
N THR A 102 -12.78 14.19 -6.67
CA THR A 102 -12.49 15.27 -5.73
C THR A 102 -11.23 14.94 -4.95
N SER A 103 -10.28 15.88 -4.92
CA SER A 103 -9.06 15.77 -4.13
C SER A 103 -9.12 16.76 -2.97
N PHE A 104 -8.87 16.29 -1.76
CA PHE A 104 -8.74 17.14 -0.58
C PHE A 104 -7.26 17.38 -0.31
N ILE A 105 -6.84 18.64 -0.36
CA ILE A 105 -5.44 19.03 -0.16
C ILE A 105 -5.26 19.36 1.32
N LEU A 106 -4.41 18.60 2.00
CA LEU A 106 -4.10 18.77 3.42
C LEU A 106 -2.77 19.49 3.63
N THR A 107 -2.72 20.26 4.72
CA THR A 107 -1.52 20.83 5.32
C THR A 107 -1.05 19.97 6.49
N ASN A 108 0.16 20.22 6.98
CA ASN A 108 0.66 19.57 8.19
C ASN A 108 -0.18 19.95 9.41
N ASP A 109 -0.70 21.18 9.47
CA ASP A 109 -1.59 21.62 10.54
C ASP A 109 -2.91 20.83 10.52
N ASP A 110 -3.50 20.59 9.34
CA ASP A 110 -4.70 19.75 9.22
C ASP A 110 -4.47 18.34 9.77
N LEU A 111 -3.28 17.75 9.55
CA LEU A 111 -2.96 16.43 10.10
C LEU A 111 -2.80 16.44 11.62
N LEU A 112 -2.18 17.49 12.17
CA LEU A 112 -1.98 17.64 13.61
C LEU A 112 -3.32 17.86 14.33
N ASP A 113 -4.20 18.70 13.77
CA ASP A 113 -5.50 19.02 14.35
C ASP A 113 -6.44 17.82 14.42
N HIS A 114 -6.28 16.84 13.51
CA HIS A 114 -7.10 15.62 13.48
C HIS A 114 -6.46 14.41 14.16
N LEU A 115 -5.25 14.55 14.71
CA LEU A 115 -4.51 13.43 15.32
C LEU A 115 -5.28 12.83 16.49
N ASP A 116 -5.68 13.66 17.46
CA ASP A 116 -6.35 13.20 18.68
C ASP A 116 -7.69 12.53 18.36
N GLU A 117 -8.48 13.14 17.48
CA GLU A 117 -9.77 12.59 17.06
C GLU A 117 -9.61 11.26 16.31
N MET A 118 -8.55 11.09 15.51
CA MET A 118 -8.27 9.82 14.84
C MET A 118 -7.96 8.72 15.86
N LEU A 119 -7.22 9.03 16.92
CA LEU A 119 -6.86 8.07 17.96
C LEU A 119 -8.08 7.54 18.73
N ASP A 120 -9.15 8.33 18.85
CA ASP A 120 -10.42 7.88 19.46
C ASP A 120 -11.12 6.76 18.65
N TYR A 121 -10.75 6.57 17.38
CA TYR A 121 -11.33 5.55 16.50
C TYR A 121 -10.49 4.27 16.36
N ILE A 122 -9.34 4.19 17.02
CA ILE A 122 -8.46 3.00 16.95
C ILE A 122 -8.30 2.38 18.35
N ASP A 123 -8.64 1.10 18.48
CA ASP A 123 -8.59 0.36 19.75
C ASP A 123 -7.16 -0.03 20.19
N GLU A 124 -6.16 0.09 19.31
CA GLU A 124 -4.76 -0.26 19.59
C GLU A 124 -3.77 0.69 18.88
N PRO A 125 -2.53 0.85 19.39
CA PRO A 125 -1.50 1.61 18.69
C PRO A 125 -1.23 1.07 17.29
N PHE A 126 -1.70 1.79 16.27
CA PHE A 126 -1.55 1.40 14.87
C PHE A 126 -0.53 2.30 14.17
N ALA A 127 0.66 1.76 13.88
CA ALA A 127 1.78 2.49 13.29
C ALA A 127 1.67 2.61 11.75
N ASP A 128 0.52 3.06 11.27
CA ASP A 128 0.26 3.31 9.85
C ASP A 128 0.12 4.81 9.61
N SER A 129 1.05 5.38 8.84
CA SER A 129 1.04 6.80 8.48
C SER A 129 -0.18 7.21 7.65
N SER A 130 -0.88 6.25 7.03
CA SER A 130 -2.08 6.53 6.23
C SER A 130 -3.36 6.66 7.08
N ALA A 131 -3.32 6.29 8.37
CA ALA A 131 -4.49 6.30 9.24
C ALA A 131 -5.12 7.70 9.39
N ILE A 132 -4.30 8.74 9.59
CA ILE A 132 -4.79 10.14 9.72
C ILE A 132 -5.40 10.61 8.39
N PRO A 133 -4.69 10.55 7.23
CA PRO A 133 -5.29 10.90 5.94
C PRO A 133 -6.59 10.15 5.62
N VAL A 134 -6.65 8.84 5.89
CA VAL A 134 -7.85 8.03 5.62
C VAL A 134 -9.00 8.41 6.53
N SER A 135 -8.74 8.75 7.80
CA SER A 135 -9.76 9.26 8.72
C SER A 135 -10.33 10.59 8.21
N ILE A 136 -9.48 11.54 7.83
CA ILE A 136 -9.90 12.84 7.27
C ILE A 136 -10.68 12.62 5.96
N LEU A 137 -10.18 11.76 5.06
CA LEU A 137 -10.85 11.42 3.81
C LEU A 137 -12.24 10.83 4.05
N SER A 138 -12.37 9.93 5.03
CA SER A 138 -13.63 9.28 5.37
C SER A 138 -14.64 10.28 5.93
N LYS A 139 -14.19 11.23 6.76
CA LYS A 139 -15.04 12.32 7.29
C LYS A 139 -15.52 13.23 6.17
N ASN A 140 -14.61 13.71 5.32
CA ASN A 140 -14.93 14.64 4.24
C ASN A 140 -15.82 14.02 3.15
N THR A 141 -15.83 12.69 3.02
CA THR A 141 -16.64 11.99 2.02
C THR A 141 -17.98 11.48 2.55
N LYS A 142 -18.20 11.54 3.87
CA LYS A 142 -19.37 10.94 4.55
C LYS A 142 -20.72 11.48 4.08
N ASP A 143 -20.78 12.75 3.69
CA ASP A 143 -22.00 13.39 3.21
C ASP A 143 -22.30 13.10 1.74
N HIS A 144 -21.34 12.50 1.04
CA HIS A 144 -21.45 12.20 -0.39
C HIS A 144 -21.56 10.71 -0.69
N ILE A 145 -20.86 9.87 0.09
CA ILE A 145 -20.87 8.42 -0.01
C ILE A 145 -20.99 7.78 1.37
N SER A 146 -21.62 6.62 1.42
CA SER A 146 -21.72 5.80 2.63
C SER A 146 -20.85 4.56 2.56
N VAL A 147 -20.45 4.13 1.36
CA VAL A 147 -19.55 3.00 1.12
C VAL A 147 -18.42 3.46 0.20
N ALA A 148 -17.18 3.14 0.55
CA ALA A 148 -16.02 3.38 -0.29
C ALA A 148 -15.27 2.07 -0.55
N LEU A 149 -14.89 1.82 -1.80
CA LEU A 149 -13.92 0.77 -2.15
C LEU A 149 -12.50 1.33 -2.09
N SER A 150 -11.59 0.62 -1.41
CA SER A 150 -10.14 0.90 -1.39
C SER A 150 -9.34 -0.19 -2.11
N GLY A 151 -8.05 0.09 -2.35
CA GLY A 151 -7.08 -0.83 -2.93
C GLY A 151 -6.28 -1.66 -1.91
N ASP A 152 -6.66 -1.65 -0.63
CA ASP A 152 -5.84 -2.28 0.41
C ASP A 152 -5.70 -3.80 0.23
N GLY A 153 -4.53 -4.33 0.57
CA GLY A 153 -4.21 -5.75 0.44
C GLY A 153 -3.59 -6.15 -0.90
N GLY A 154 -3.53 -5.24 -1.88
CA GLY A 154 -2.92 -5.50 -3.19
C GLY A 154 -1.43 -5.83 -3.09
N ASP A 155 -0.69 -5.01 -2.37
CA ASP A 155 0.73 -5.22 -2.06
C ASP A 155 1.02 -6.53 -1.32
N GLU A 156 0.19 -6.93 -0.34
CA GLU A 156 0.30 -8.20 0.38
C GLU A 156 0.07 -9.40 -0.53
N LEU A 157 -0.96 -9.33 -1.37
CA LEU A 157 -1.32 -10.43 -2.26
C LEU A 157 -0.30 -10.63 -3.38
N LEU A 158 0.24 -9.53 -3.92
CA LEU A 158 1.06 -9.55 -5.14
C LEU A 158 2.54 -9.26 -4.92
N GLY A 159 2.94 -9.00 -3.67
CA GLY A 159 4.34 -8.78 -3.35
C GLY A 159 4.83 -7.39 -3.76
N GLY A 160 4.00 -6.35 -3.69
CA GLY A 160 4.33 -5.02 -4.23
C GLY A 160 5.29 -4.17 -3.38
N TYR A 161 5.43 -4.47 -2.09
CA TYR A 161 6.40 -3.75 -1.23
C TYR A 161 7.87 -3.94 -1.65
N ASN A 162 8.69 -2.89 -1.46
CA ASN A 162 10.14 -2.92 -1.67
C ASN A 162 10.86 -4.07 -0.93
N LYS A 163 10.35 -4.50 0.23
CA LYS A 163 10.88 -5.66 0.99
C LYS A 163 10.72 -6.98 0.23
N HIS A 164 9.62 -7.15 -0.50
CA HIS A 164 9.37 -8.33 -1.33
C HIS A 164 10.34 -8.35 -2.52
N LYS A 165 10.53 -7.21 -3.19
CA LYS A 165 11.54 -7.05 -4.23
C LYS A 165 12.95 -7.35 -3.72
N ALA A 166 13.32 -6.84 -2.55
CA ALA A 166 14.62 -7.11 -1.93
C ALA A 166 14.82 -8.61 -1.63
N GLU A 167 13.80 -9.29 -1.14
CA GLU A 167 13.83 -10.74 -0.88
C GLU A 167 13.93 -11.56 -2.16
N TYR A 168 13.17 -11.20 -3.19
CA TYR A 168 13.26 -11.83 -4.50
C TYR A 168 14.67 -11.71 -5.09
N LEU A 169 15.25 -10.50 -5.07
CA LEU A 169 16.62 -10.25 -5.53
C LEU A 169 17.64 -11.04 -4.70
N SER A 170 17.46 -11.12 -3.39
CA SER A 170 18.41 -11.79 -2.48
C SER A 170 18.38 -13.31 -2.57
N ARG A 171 17.31 -13.90 -3.11
CA ARG A 171 17.25 -15.34 -3.46
C ARG A 171 17.92 -15.64 -4.79
N ASN A 172 17.94 -14.66 -5.70
CA ASN A 172 18.56 -14.74 -7.02
C ASN A 172 19.87 -13.95 -7.04
N LYS A 173 20.76 -14.23 -6.08
CA LYS A 173 22.01 -13.46 -5.90
C LYS A 173 22.82 -13.44 -7.20
N GLY A 174 23.23 -12.24 -7.59
CA GLY A 174 24.20 -12.01 -8.65
C GLY A 174 25.30 -11.08 -8.18
N LEU A 175 26.35 -10.93 -8.99
CA LEU A 175 27.56 -10.16 -8.68
C LEU A 175 27.28 -8.74 -8.17
N ALA A 176 26.22 -8.09 -8.66
CA ALA A 176 25.81 -6.76 -8.22
C ALA A 176 25.38 -6.73 -6.73
N LEU A 177 24.65 -7.75 -6.27
CA LEU A 177 24.21 -7.84 -4.87
C LEU A 177 25.38 -8.18 -3.95
N ASP A 178 26.31 -9.03 -4.40
CA ASP A 178 27.52 -9.33 -3.63
C ASP A 178 28.38 -8.08 -3.44
N LEU A 179 28.50 -7.24 -4.48
CA LEU A 179 29.16 -5.95 -4.38
C LEU A 179 28.46 -5.00 -3.41
N ILE A 180 27.12 -4.92 -3.46
CA ILE A 180 26.34 -4.12 -2.50
C ILE A 180 26.59 -4.61 -1.07
N GLY A 181 26.63 -5.93 -0.84
CA GLY A 181 26.96 -6.53 0.45
C GLY A 181 28.37 -6.17 0.92
N ALA A 182 29.37 -6.31 0.04
CA ALA A 182 30.77 -6.01 0.33
C ALA A 182 31.02 -4.52 0.67
N LEU A 183 30.25 -3.61 0.05
CA LEU A 183 30.32 -2.17 0.28
C LEU A 183 29.50 -1.70 1.50
N SER A 184 29.02 -2.60 2.37
CA SER A 184 28.27 -2.25 3.58
C SER A 184 28.89 -1.11 4.42
N PRO A 185 30.22 -1.07 4.67
CA PRO A 185 30.83 0.05 5.41
C PRO A 185 30.65 1.41 4.73
N VAL A 186 30.64 1.45 3.40
CA VAL A 186 30.44 2.67 2.61
C VAL A 186 29.00 3.14 2.73
N TRP A 187 28.03 2.24 2.52
CA TRP A 187 26.60 2.59 2.64
C TRP A 187 26.24 3.07 4.05
N LYS A 188 26.90 2.50 5.07
CA LYS A 188 26.71 2.89 6.47
C LYS A 188 27.14 4.33 6.74
N ALA A 189 28.23 4.79 6.10
CA ALA A 189 28.83 6.11 6.29
C ALA A 189 28.15 7.25 5.52
N LEU A 190 27.37 6.92 4.48
CA LEU A 190 26.66 7.92 3.68
C LEU A 190 25.47 8.55 4.44
N PRO A 191 25.12 9.81 4.12
CA PRO A 191 23.98 10.49 4.76
C PRO A 191 22.66 9.84 4.36
N LYS A 192 21.76 9.68 5.33
CA LYS A 192 20.49 8.96 5.16
C LYS A 192 19.35 9.87 5.58
N SER A 193 18.44 10.13 4.64
CA SER A 193 17.26 10.95 4.86
C SER A 193 16.15 10.47 3.93
N ARG A 194 14.90 10.57 4.37
CA ARG A 194 13.71 10.26 3.58
C ARG A 194 13.30 11.41 2.66
N ASN A 195 13.81 12.62 2.92
CA ASN A 195 13.36 13.86 2.29
C ASN A 195 14.05 14.13 0.94
N TRP A 196 15.07 13.34 0.58
CA TRP A 196 15.76 13.46 -0.71
C TRP A 196 15.94 12.10 -1.36
N ARG A 197 15.75 12.05 -2.69
CA ARG A 197 15.79 10.79 -3.47
C ARG A 197 17.11 10.02 -3.29
N ILE A 198 18.24 10.73 -3.34
CA ILE A 198 19.59 10.13 -3.26
C ILE A 198 19.86 9.59 -1.85
N THR A 199 19.56 10.37 -0.81
CA THR A 199 19.78 9.93 0.58
C THR A 199 18.81 8.80 0.98
N ASN A 200 17.63 8.75 0.38
CA ASN A 200 16.70 7.65 0.55
C ASN A 200 17.23 6.37 -0.13
N LEU A 201 17.86 6.50 -1.30
CA LEU A 201 18.55 5.39 -1.96
C LEU A 201 19.70 4.85 -1.10
N PHE A 202 20.55 5.71 -0.52
CA PHE A 202 21.63 5.28 0.37
C PHE A 202 21.08 4.52 1.58
N ARG A 203 19.98 5.00 2.18
CA ARG A 203 19.28 4.29 3.26
C ARG A 203 18.78 2.90 2.83
N GLN A 204 18.24 2.78 1.62
CA GLN A 204 17.77 1.50 1.09
C GLN A 204 18.93 0.54 0.83
N LEU A 205 20.04 1.03 0.24
CA LEU A 205 21.25 0.23 -0.01
C LEU A 205 21.91 -0.24 1.29
N ASP A 206 22.01 0.62 2.31
CA ASP A 206 22.49 0.23 3.64
C ASP A 206 21.63 -0.91 4.22
N LYS A 207 20.30 -0.74 4.23
CA LYS A 207 19.36 -1.75 4.74
C LYS A 207 19.43 -3.07 3.94
N LEU A 208 19.60 -2.99 2.61
CA LEU A 208 19.79 -4.15 1.74
C LEU A 208 21.11 -4.86 2.05
N SER A 209 22.22 -4.12 2.15
CA SER A 209 23.56 -4.67 2.40
C SER A 209 23.63 -5.45 3.72
N ILE A 210 23.00 -4.94 4.78
CA ILE A 210 22.93 -5.62 6.07
C ILE A 210 22.11 -6.90 5.94
N GLY A 211 20.96 -6.83 5.27
CA GLY A 211 20.09 -7.98 5.06
C GLY A 211 20.77 -9.12 4.29
N LEU A 212 21.66 -8.81 3.33
CA LEU A 212 22.36 -9.82 2.52
C LEU A 212 23.29 -10.75 3.32
N ASN A 213 23.74 -10.29 4.49
CA ASN A 213 24.62 -11.03 5.41
C ASN A 213 23.85 -11.83 6.48
N LEU A 214 22.51 -11.75 6.50
CA LEU A 214 21.66 -12.44 7.47
C LEU A 214 21.02 -13.69 6.87
N ASN A 215 20.56 -14.59 7.73
CA ASN A 215 19.75 -15.73 7.30
C ASN A 215 18.37 -15.28 6.80
N ASN A 216 17.64 -16.15 6.09
CA ASN A 216 16.37 -15.79 5.44
C ASN A 216 15.33 -15.19 6.41
N LYS A 217 15.22 -15.72 7.64
CA LYS A 217 14.24 -15.25 8.62
C LYS A 217 14.61 -13.86 9.16
N GLU A 218 15.87 -13.70 9.58
CA GLU A 218 16.40 -12.45 10.11
C GLU A 218 16.42 -11.34 9.06
N ARG A 219 16.77 -11.67 7.81
CA ARG A 219 16.77 -10.75 6.67
C ARG A 219 15.37 -10.19 6.42
N TYR A 220 14.37 -11.06 6.33
CA TYR A 220 12.99 -10.63 6.12
C TYR A 220 12.51 -9.77 7.30
N TRP A 221 12.78 -10.21 8.53
CA TRP A 221 12.42 -9.46 9.75
C TRP A 221 13.03 -8.06 9.76
N LEU A 222 14.34 -7.93 9.47
CA LEU A 222 15.03 -6.65 9.36
C LEU A 222 14.33 -5.72 8.35
N TRP A 223 13.89 -6.24 7.21
CA TRP A 223 13.24 -5.44 6.19
C TRP A 223 11.81 -5.03 6.55
N CYS A 224 11.07 -5.87 7.28
CA CYS A 224 9.77 -5.53 7.84
C CYS A 224 9.86 -4.47 8.93
N CYS A 225 10.89 -4.48 9.76
CA CYS A 225 11.00 -3.53 10.86
C CYS A 225 11.35 -2.11 10.37
N TYR A 226 10.71 -1.11 10.98
CA TYR A 226 11.22 0.25 11.00
C TYR A 226 12.47 0.26 11.88
N ARG A 227 13.62 0.47 11.25
CA ARG A 227 14.87 0.57 12.00
C ARG A 227 14.93 1.95 12.65
N TRP A 228 14.70 2.04 13.95
CA TRP A 228 14.97 3.25 14.76
C TRP A 228 16.47 3.47 15.01
N ALA A 229 17.33 2.97 14.13
CA ALA A 229 18.78 3.04 14.29
C ALA A 229 19.33 4.36 13.75
N TYR A 230 18.85 5.48 14.28
CA TYR A 230 19.52 6.79 14.22
C TYR A 230 19.34 7.63 15.49
N CYS A 231 18.69 7.09 16.54
CA CYS A 231 18.79 7.66 17.89
C CYS A 231 20.01 7.04 18.59
N ASN A 232 21.17 7.66 18.39
CA ASN A 232 22.28 7.71 19.33
C ASN A 232 22.81 9.14 19.29
#